data_AF-A0A956DEM0-F1
#
_entry.id   AF-A0A956DEM0-F1
#
_cell.length_a   1.000
_cell.length_b   1.000
_cell.length_c   1.000
_cell.angle_alpha   90.00
_cell.angle_beta   90.00
_cell.angle_gamma   90.00
#
_symmetry.space_group_name_H-M   'P 1'
#
loop_
_entity.id
_entity.type
_entity.pdbx_description
1 polymer ?
#
loop_
_entity_poly.entity_id
_entity_poly.type
_entity_poly.pdbx_seq_one_letter_code
_entity_poly.pdbx_strand_id
1 'polypeptide(L)'
;MVLLGTGCPGDLKDPQRFPATPLPECAGNIDVVADIFERRCGTDSCHAGDEPAADLNLLDGNAFENLLSVPATQCEGRVRVDPDPSNVINSFLLDKLRGPEFIPPNCGDPMPFLSRLNGNEIACVERWILENLMEADGGMPTPRDGGTEEDGGTTPTEDAGVDAGEMMSDPCGPIEGTGRVLCMRSATGCSAVFTMGGTSCDEVCALAGLTCTAAYADADDGSCTFDMATTVACNNDDAGMSDHCICGSL
;
A
#
# COMPACT_ATOMS: atom_id res chain seq x y z
N MET A 1 18.96 -30.10 -38.63
CA MET A 1 19.01 -30.38 -37.18
C MET A 1 18.59 -29.07 -36.49
N VAL A 2 17.29 -28.91 -36.27
CA VAL A 2 16.72 -27.69 -35.68
C VAL A 2 16.60 -27.95 -34.18
N LEU A 3 17.43 -27.27 -33.38
CA LEU A 3 17.24 -27.23 -31.93
C LEU A 3 16.01 -26.36 -31.65
N LEU A 4 14.89 -27.01 -31.34
CA LEU A 4 13.76 -26.35 -30.70
C LEU A 4 14.13 -26.17 -29.23
N GLY A 5 14.43 -24.92 -28.85
CA GLY A 5 14.61 -24.54 -27.45
C GLY A 5 13.31 -24.78 -26.69
N THR A 6 13.33 -25.73 -25.75
CA THR A 6 12.31 -25.85 -24.70
C THR A 6 12.47 -24.66 -23.75
N GLY A 7 11.93 -23.50 -24.15
CA GLY A 7 11.62 -22.45 -23.18
C GLY A 7 10.59 -23.01 -22.22
N CYS A 8 10.87 -22.98 -20.91
CA CYS A 8 9.88 -23.35 -19.91
C CYS A 8 8.71 -22.36 -20.03
N PRO A 9 7.49 -22.77 -20.40
CA PRO A 9 6.34 -21.89 -20.29
C PRO A 9 6.08 -21.71 -18.79
N GLY A 10 6.60 -20.62 -18.22
CA GLY A 10 6.09 -20.12 -16.96
C GLY A 10 4.63 -19.76 -17.19
N ASP A 11 3.73 -20.55 -16.64
CA ASP A 11 2.29 -20.27 -16.65
C ASP A 11 2.07 -18.87 -16.04
N LEU A 12 1.35 -18.01 -16.77
CA LEU A 12 0.92 -16.65 -16.38
C LEU A 12 -0.18 -16.69 -15.29
N LYS A 13 -0.11 -17.71 -14.41
CA LYS A 13 -1.09 -18.01 -13.36
C LYS A 13 -1.02 -17.08 -12.17
N ASP A 14 -0.02 -16.20 -12.14
CA ASP A 14 0.13 -15.16 -11.13
C ASP A 14 0.57 -13.84 -11.80
N PRO A 15 -0.37 -13.08 -12.37
CA PRO A 15 -0.10 -11.76 -12.95
C PRO A 15 0.43 -10.76 -11.92
N GLN A 16 0.17 -10.96 -10.62
CA GLN A 16 0.61 -10.05 -9.55
C GLN A 16 2.10 -10.19 -9.21
N ARG A 17 2.74 -11.28 -9.66
CA ARG A 17 4.19 -11.45 -9.63
C ARG A 17 4.92 -10.44 -10.53
N PHE A 18 4.22 -9.83 -11.48
CA PHE A 18 4.72 -8.76 -12.33
C PHE A 18 3.99 -7.47 -11.96
N PRO A 19 4.68 -6.47 -11.40
CA PRO A 19 4.03 -5.22 -11.05
C PRO A 19 3.47 -4.56 -12.31
N ALA A 20 2.15 -4.34 -12.34
CA ALA A 20 1.52 -3.49 -13.34
C ALA A 20 2.09 -2.06 -13.23
N THR A 21 2.16 -1.35 -14.36
CA THR A 21 2.47 0.09 -14.38
C THR A 21 1.18 0.87 -14.72
N PRO A 22 0.83 1.93 -13.96
CA PRO A 22 1.47 2.39 -12.73
C PRO A 22 1.34 1.37 -11.58
N LEU A 23 2.24 1.45 -10.59
CA LEU A 23 2.13 0.63 -9.38
C LEU A 23 0.80 0.90 -8.67
N PRO A 24 0.20 -0.10 -7.99
CA PRO A 24 -0.96 0.15 -7.13
C PRO A 24 -0.57 1.10 -5.99
N GLU A 25 -1.56 1.69 -5.32
CA GLU A 25 -1.30 2.38 -4.05
C GLU A 25 -0.92 1.36 -2.98
N CYS A 26 0.00 1.72 -2.07
CA CYS A 26 0.34 0.86 -0.94
C CYS A 26 -0.87 0.67 -0.02
N ALA A 27 -1.33 -0.56 0.10
CA ALA A 27 -2.40 -0.98 0.99
C ALA A 27 -1.84 -1.64 2.26
N GLY A 28 -2.45 -1.29 3.40
CA GLY A 28 -2.10 -1.82 4.71
C GLY A 28 -0.97 -1.10 5.43
N ASN A 29 -0.62 -1.63 6.60
CA ASN A 29 0.40 -1.09 7.51
C ASN A 29 1.68 -1.95 7.44
N ILE A 30 2.26 -2.08 6.25
CA ILE A 30 3.56 -2.73 6.09
C ILE A 30 4.64 -1.79 6.62
N ASP A 31 5.40 -2.24 7.62
CA ASP A 31 6.61 -1.55 8.04
C ASP A 31 7.71 -1.91 7.04
N VAL A 32 7.99 -1.01 6.10
CA VAL A 32 8.98 -1.28 5.03
C VAL A 32 10.36 -1.60 5.60
N VAL A 33 10.75 -0.97 6.71
CA VAL A 33 12.06 -1.25 7.31
C VAL A 33 12.04 -2.64 7.93
N ALA A 34 11.15 -2.89 8.89
CA ALA A 34 11.15 -4.16 9.63
C ALA A 34 10.68 -5.36 8.79
N ASP A 35 9.66 -5.19 7.96
CA ASP A 35 8.99 -6.27 7.24
C ASP A 35 9.61 -6.61 5.90
N ILE A 36 10.19 -5.63 5.22
CA ILE A 36 10.82 -5.82 3.91
C ILE A 36 12.34 -5.76 4.05
N PHE A 37 12.90 -4.62 4.44
CA PHE A 37 14.34 -4.43 4.42
C PHE A 37 15.06 -5.36 5.39
N GLU A 38 14.71 -5.37 6.67
CA GLU A 38 15.39 -6.22 7.65
C GLU A 38 15.11 -7.70 7.40
N ARG A 39 13.83 -8.07 7.23
CA ARG A 39 13.42 -9.48 7.17
C ARG A 39 13.70 -10.16 5.84
N ARG A 40 13.67 -9.44 4.72
CA ARG A 40 13.79 -10.01 3.37
C ARG A 40 15.11 -9.68 2.67
N CYS A 41 15.78 -8.60 3.07
CA CYS A 41 16.98 -8.10 2.39
C CYS A 41 18.22 -8.08 3.31
N GLY A 42 18.04 -7.70 4.57
CA GLY A 42 19.06 -7.46 5.58
C GLY A 42 19.53 -8.71 6.31
N THR A 43 19.76 -9.81 5.58
CA THR A 43 20.46 -10.96 6.16
C THR A 43 21.97 -10.74 6.05
N ASP A 44 22.76 -11.28 7.00
CA ASP A 44 24.24 -11.16 7.00
C ASP A 44 24.91 -11.60 5.69
N SER A 45 24.23 -12.47 4.93
CA SER A 45 24.70 -12.95 3.63
C SER A 45 24.34 -12.05 2.43
N CYS A 46 23.52 -11.01 2.64
CA CYS A 46 22.93 -10.21 1.59
C CYS A 46 23.19 -8.72 1.81
N HIS A 47 22.39 -8.01 2.62
CA HIS A 47 22.52 -6.57 2.81
C HIS A 47 22.65 -6.17 4.28
N ALA A 48 23.50 -6.89 5.01
CA ALA A 48 23.83 -6.63 6.41
C ALA A 48 25.28 -7.03 6.72
N GLY A 49 25.75 -6.65 7.92
CA GLY A 49 27.07 -7.02 8.44
C GLY A 49 28.21 -6.13 7.95
N ASP A 50 29.44 -6.57 8.20
CA ASP A 50 30.66 -5.79 7.94
C ASP A 50 31.05 -5.74 6.44
N GLU A 51 30.65 -6.75 5.66
CA GLU A 51 30.93 -6.87 4.22
C GLU A 51 29.63 -7.15 3.43
N PRO A 52 28.66 -6.20 3.44
CA PRO A 52 27.36 -6.42 2.81
C PRO A 52 27.49 -6.44 1.28
N ALA A 53 26.64 -7.23 0.61
CA ALA A 53 26.62 -7.26 -0.83
C ALA A 53 26.33 -5.88 -1.42
N ALA A 54 27.08 -5.55 -2.48
CA ALA A 54 26.98 -4.27 -3.18
C ALA A 54 27.24 -3.04 -2.29
N ASP A 55 27.95 -3.21 -1.16
CA ASP A 55 28.25 -2.17 -0.17
C ASP A 55 26.97 -1.51 0.39
N LEU A 56 25.90 -2.29 0.57
CA LEU A 56 24.59 -1.81 1.04
C LEU A 56 24.19 -2.54 2.33
N ASN A 57 24.20 -1.81 3.45
CA ASN A 57 23.65 -2.28 4.72
C ASN A 57 22.25 -1.69 4.96
N LEU A 58 21.26 -2.55 5.19
CA LEU A 58 19.87 -2.18 5.45
C LEU A 58 19.45 -2.32 6.93
N LEU A 59 20.34 -2.79 7.81
CA LEU A 59 20.06 -3.01 9.25
C LEU A 59 20.57 -1.90 10.18
N ASP A 60 21.41 -0.97 9.71
CA ASP A 60 22.12 -0.02 10.59
C ASP A 60 21.23 1.11 11.16
N GLY A 61 19.90 0.96 11.15
CA GLY A 61 18.94 1.99 11.57
C GLY A 61 18.82 3.19 10.61
N ASN A 62 19.70 3.28 9.60
CA ASN A 62 19.75 4.36 8.61
C ASN A 62 19.56 3.84 7.18
N ALA A 63 18.61 2.93 6.97
CA ALA A 63 18.36 2.34 5.64
C ALA A 63 18.14 3.41 4.56
N PHE A 64 17.42 4.49 4.87
CA PHE A 64 17.17 5.57 3.92
C PHE A 64 18.44 6.34 3.52
N GLU A 65 19.30 6.70 4.47
CA GLU A 65 20.56 7.40 4.18
C GLU A 65 21.50 6.55 3.32
N ASN A 66 21.49 5.23 3.52
CA ASN A 66 22.27 4.28 2.73
C ASN A 66 21.74 4.09 1.29
N LEU A 67 20.54 4.60 1.01
CA LEU A 67 19.87 4.49 -0.30
C LEU A 67 19.82 5.82 -1.04
N LEU A 68 19.50 6.92 -0.35
CA LEU A 68 19.24 8.22 -0.97
C LEU A 68 20.49 8.78 -1.64
N SER A 69 20.43 9.03 -2.95
CA SER A 69 21.52 9.61 -3.74
C SER A 69 22.85 8.83 -3.69
N VAL A 70 22.84 7.59 -3.17
CA VAL A 70 24.04 6.75 -3.11
C VAL A 70 24.22 6.04 -4.47
N PRO A 71 25.42 6.08 -5.08
CA PRO A 71 25.67 5.37 -6.33
C PRO A 71 25.39 3.86 -6.24
N ALA A 72 24.78 3.31 -7.29
CA ALA A 72 24.59 1.87 -7.42
C ALA A 72 25.90 1.22 -7.88
N THR A 73 26.59 0.49 -6.98
CA THR A 73 27.87 -0.17 -7.27
C THR A 73 27.80 -1.18 -8.42
N GLN A 74 26.61 -1.74 -8.67
CA GLN A 74 26.36 -2.72 -9.73
C GLN A 74 25.93 -2.09 -11.06
N CYS A 75 25.66 -0.78 -11.12
CA CYS A 75 25.12 -0.15 -12.32
C CYS A 75 25.66 1.28 -12.46
N GLU A 76 26.67 1.45 -13.32
CA GLU A 76 27.33 2.72 -13.53
C GLU A 76 26.34 3.82 -13.96
N GLY A 77 26.46 5.00 -13.34
CA GLY A 77 25.61 6.15 -13.63
C GLY A 77 24.20 6.11 -13.01
N ARG A 78 23.86 5.06 -12.25
CA ARG A 78 22.60 4.99 -11.49
C ARG A 78 22.83 5.29 -10.01
N VAL A 79 21.80 5.83 -9.37
CA VAL A 79 21.69 5.95 -7.90
C VAL A 79 20.69 4.93 -7.37
N ARG A 80 20.91 4.45 -6.13
CA ARG A 80 20.04 3.48 -5.46
C ARG A 80 18.62 4.04 -5.33
N VAL A 81 18.49 5.25 -4.78
CA VAL A 81 17.25 6.04 -4.77
C VAL A 81 17.49 7.42 -5.35
N ASP A 82 16.63 7.83 -6.28
CA ASP A 82 16.63 9.16 -6.86
C ASP A 82 16.09 10.18 -5.84
N PRO A 83 16.80 11.31 -5.59
CA PRO A 83 16.34 12.33 -4.65
C PRO A 83 15.16 13.15 -5.16
N ASP A 84 14.82 13.13 -6.46
CA ASP A 84 13.67 13.87 -6.99
C ASP A 84 12.37 13.07 -6.75
N PRO A 85 11.42 13.59 -5.93
CA PRO A 85 10.15 12.91 -5.67
C PRO A 85 9.35 12.60 -6.94
N SER A 86 9.53 13.40 -8.00
CA SER A 86 8.85 13.19 -9.29
C SER A 86 9.47 12.07 -10.13
N ASN A 87 10.64 11.56 -9.74
CA ASN A 87 11.42 10.56 -10.46
C ASN A 87 11.68 9.28 -9.64
N VAL A 88 11.10 9.13 -8.45
CA VAL A 88 11.30 7.97 -7.56
C VAL A 88 11.07 6.64 -8.28
N ILE A 89 10.05 6.59 -9.15
CA ILE A 89 9.69 5.42 -9.97
C ILE A 89 10.88 4.83 -10.76
N ASN A 90 11.88 5.65 -11.10
CA ASN A 90 13.08 5.31 -11.86
C ASN A 90 14.32 5.09 -10.96
N SER A 91 14.14 4.99 -9.64
CA SER A 91 15.19 4.60 -8.70
C SER A 91 15.68 3.17 -8.99
N PHE A 92 16.99 2.94 -8.92
CA PHE A 92 17.54 1.62 -9.19
C PHE A 92 17.04 0.55 -8.20
N LEU A 93 16.73 0.94 -6.96
CA LEU A 93 16.05 0.08 -6.00
C LEU A 93 14.72 -0.46 -6.56
N LEU A 94 13.87 0.40 -7.13
CA LEU A 94 12.58 -0.04 -7.68
C LEU A 94 12.75 -0.92 -8.93
N ASP A 95 13.75 -0.65 -9.78
CA ASP A 95 14.09 -1.55 -10.89
C ASP A 95 14.42 -2.96 -10.38
N LYS A 96 15.26 -3.04 -9.33
CA LYS A 96 15.64 -4.31 -8.71
C LYS A 96 14.44 -5.08 -8.15
N LEU A 97 13.50 -4.37 -7.52
CA LEU A 97 12.32 -4.97 -6.90
C LEU A 97 11.28 -5.42 -7.93
N ARG A 98 11.07 -4.65 -9.00
CA ARG A 98 10.03 -4.93 -10.00
C ARG A 98 10.35 -6.12 -10.90
N GLY A 99 11.63 -6.32 -11.22
CA GLY A 99 12.05 -7.51 -11.94
C GLY A 99 13.00 -7.24 -13.09
N PRO A 100 13.40 -8.31 -13.81
CA PRO A 100 14.53 -8.29 -14.73
C PRO A 100 14.29 -7.39 -15.95
N GLU A 101 13.02 -7.14 -16.31
CA GLU A 101 12.65 -6.27 -17.41
C GLU A 101 12.90 -4.77 -17.15
N PHE A 102 12.98 -4.37 -15.87
CA PHE A 102 13.28 -3.00 -15.45
C PHE A 102 14.77 -2.76 -15.21
N ILE A 103 15.56 -3.82 -15.10
CA ILE A 103 16.99 -3.72 -14.78
C ILE A 103 17.77 -3.54 -16.10
N PRO A 104 18.62 -2.49 -16.21
CA PRO A 104 19.45 -2.34 -17.39
C PRO A 104 20.40 -3.53 -17.59
N PRO A 105 20.78 -3.84 -18.85
CA PRO A 105 21.74 -4.91 -19.12
C PRO A 105 23.04 -4.74 -18.33
N ASN A 106 23.56 -5.85 -17.79
CA ASN A 106 24.76 -5.91 -16.95
C ASN A 106 24.66 -5.25 -15.57
N CYS A 107 23.45 -4.85 -15.13
CA CYS A 107 23.24 -4.27 -13.80
C CYS A 107 22.80 -5.30 -12.74
N GLY A 108 23.18 -6.57 -12.91
CA GLY A 108 22.89 -7.67 -12.00
C GLY A 108 21.45 -8.20 -12.05
N ASP A 109 21.08 -9.00 -11.06
CA ASP A 109 19.79 -9.68 -10.99
C ASP A 109 18.74 -8.93 -10.15
N PRO A 110 17.44 -9.26 -10.30
CA PRO A 110 16.36 -8.78 -9.43
C PRO A 110 16.57 -9.16 -7.96
N MET A 111 16.11 -8.29 -7.07
CA MET A 111 16.15 -8.49 -5.63
C MET A 111 14.73 -8.35 -5.03
N PRO A 112 14.43 -9.07 -3.93
CA PRO A 112 15.23 -10.11 -3.31
C PRO A 112 15.31 -11.37 -4.20
N PHE A 113 16.49 -12.00 -4.28
CA PHE A 113 16.74 -13.09 -5.21
C PHE A 113 15.85 -14.33 -4.98
N LEU A 114 15.64 -14.68 -3.70
CA LEU A 114 14.90 -15.89 -3.30
C LEU A 114 13.43 -15.65 -2.95
N SER A 115 13.03 -14.39 -2.71
CA SER A 115 11.69 -14.04 -2.27
C SER A 115 11.27 -12.74 -2.93
N ARG A 116 10.69 -12.84 -4.13
CA ARG A 116 10.16 -11.65 -4.81
C ARG A 116 9.06 -11.00 -4.00
N LEU A 117 9.06 -9.68 -4.02
CA LEU A 117 7.96 -8.89 -3.51
C LEU A 117 6.81 -8.90 -4.52
N ASN A 118 5.58 -8.82 -4.00
CA ASN A 118 4.39 -8.58 -4.82
C ASN A 118 4.20 -7.08 -5.11
N GLY A 119 3.27 -6.74 -6.00
CA GLY A 119 3.01 -5.36 -6.38
C GLY A 119 2.67 -4.41 -5.22
N ASN A 120 1.95 -4.89 -4.19
CA ASN A 120 1.60 -4.09 -3.01
C ASN A 120 2.84 -3.79 -2.15
N GLU A 121 3.67 -4.79 -1.87
CA GLU A 121 4.91 -4.61 -1.12
C GLU A 121 5.84 -3.61 -1.83
N ILE A 122 5.96 -3.68 -3.15
CA ILE A 122 6.77 -2.74 -3.95
C ILE A 122 6.18 -1.33 -3.90
N ALA A 123 4.86 -1.19 -3.99
CA ALA A 123 4.17 0.09 -3.82
C ALA A 123 4.41 0.69 -2.43
N CYS A 124 4.46 -0.15 -1.39
CA CYS A 124 4.78 0.30 -0.04
C CYS A 124 6.22 0.79 0.09
N VAL A 125 7.17 0.13 -0.58
CA VAL A 125 8.55 0.64 -0.66
C VAL A 125 8.60 2.00 -1.37
N GLU A 126 7.88 2.16 -2.48
CA GLU A 126 7.80 3.46 -3.18
C GLU A 126 7.20 4.56 -2.29
N ARG A 127 6.08 4.28 -1.62
CA ARG A 127 5.46 5.22 -0.68
C ARG A 127 6.43 5.60 0.43
N TRP A 128 7.09 4.62 1.04
CA TRP A 128 8.06 4.86 2.11
C TRP A 128 9.22 5.76 1.65
N ILE A 129 9.71 5.59 0.41
CA ILE A 129 10.74 6.48 -0.17
C ILE A 129 10.20 7.91 -0.26
N LEU A 130 8.99 8.10 -0.81
CA LEU A 130 8.38 9.41 -0.98
C LEU A 130 8.15 10.12 0.37
N GLU A 131 7.65 9.40 1.37
CA GLU A 131 7.44 9.92 2.73
C GLU A 131 8.78 10.40 3.34
N ASN A 132 9.84 9.59 3.23
CA ASN A 132 11.16 9.97 3.76
C ASN A 132 11.79 11.14 2.99
N LEU A 133 11.56 11.27 1.68
CA LEU A 133 12.00 12.44 0.91
C LEU A 133 11.30 13.71 1.40
N MET A 134 10.00 13.64 1.69
CA MET A 134 9.23 14.78 2.20
C MET A 134 9.65 15.18 3.62
N GLU A 135 10.02 14.21 4.47
CA GLU A 135 10.54 14.47 5.81
C GLU A 135 11.96 15.05 5.78
N ALA A 136 12.82 14.57 4.87
CA ALA A 136 14.19 15.02 4.71
C ALA A 136 14.32 16.48 4.21
N ASP A 137 13.34 16.95 3.41
CA ASP A 137 13.34 18.32 2.87
C ASP A 137 12.89 19.41 3.86
N GLY A 138 12.53 19.04 5.10
CA GLY A 138 12.32 19.99 6.18
C GLY A 138 10.97 20.71 6.17
N GLY A 139 9.94 20.04 6.71
CA GLY A 139 8.86 20.64 7.48
C GLY A 139 7.84 21.53 6.76
N MET A 140 6.59 21.05 6.69
CA MET A 140 5.41 21.94 6.70
C MET A 140 4.46 21.53 7.83
N PRO A 141 3.72 22.50 8.41
CA PRO A 141 3.09 22.36 9.72
C PRO A 141 1.91 21.40 9.65
N THR A 142 1.91 20.39 10.51
CA THR A 142 0.64 19.79 10.90
C THR A 142 -0.23 20.88 11.54
N PRO A 143 -1.53 20.98 11.24
CA PRO A 143 -2.44 21.81 12.01
C PRO A 143 -2.47 21.30 13.45
N ARG A 144 -1.67 21.94 14.32
CA ARG A 144 -1.86 21.89 15.77
C ARG A 144 -3.08 22.76 16.08
N ASP A 145 -4.23 22.13 16.22
CA ASP A 145 -5.39 22.72 16.91
C ASP A 145 -5.08 22.78 18.42
N GLY A 146 -4.23 23.75 18.78
CA GLY A 146 -4.08 24.26 20.14
C GLY A 146 -5.03 25.44 20.32
N GLY A 147 -6.06 25.26 21.13
CA GLY A 147 -7.02 26.31 21.46
C GLY A 147 -6.41 27.45 22.27
N THR A 148 -7.07 28.61 22.24
CA THR A 148 -7.33 29.45 23.41
C THR A 148 -8.42 30.46 23.10
N GLU A 149 -9.30 30.65 24.10
CA GLU A 149 -10.44 31.56 24.17
C GLU A 149 -10.04 33.04 24.15
N GLU A 150 -10.93 33.94 23.71
CA GLU A 150 -11.53 35.00 24.55
C GLU A 150 -12.51 35.93 23.79
N ASP A 151 -13.75 35.92 24.30
CA ASP A 151 -14.73 37.01 24.51
C ASP A 151 -15.27 37.94 23.41
N GLY A 152 -16.61 38.09 23.41
CA GLY A 152 -17.23 39.39 23.13
C GLY A 152 -18.64 39.50 22.50
N GLY A 153 -19.67 38.89 23.09
CA GLY A 153 -20.99 39.55 23.30
C GLY A 153 -21.98 39.84 22.14
N THR A 154 -23.25 39.49 22.44
CA THR A 154 -24.54 40.14 22.07
C THR A 154 -25.42 39.47 20.98
N THR A 155 -26.48 38.81 21.45
CA THR A 155 -27.72 38.40 20.76
C THR A 155 -28.70 39.58 20.57
N PRO A 156 -29.89 39.48 19.93
CA PRO A 156 -30.51 38.42 19.09
C PRO A 156 -31.11 38.97 17.76
N THR A 157 -31.55 38.09 16.84
CA THR A 157 -32.94 37.98 16.30
C THR A 157 -33.00 37.32 14.92
N GLU A 158 -33.85 36.29 14.84
CA GLU A 158 -34.84 36.01 13.79
C GLU A 158 -34.41 35.48 12.40
N ASP A 159 -34.78 34.22 12.23
CA ASP A 159 -35.59 33.67 11.14
C ASP A 159 -34.99 33.29 9.77
N ALA A 160 -35.24 32.00 9.50
CA ALA A 160 -35.73 31.42 8.25
C ALA A 160 -34.74 31.31 7.08
N GLY A 161 -34.27 30.08 6.88
CA GLY A 161 -33.73 29.63 5.60
C GLY A 161 -32.77 28.47 5.72
N VAL A 162 -33.14 27.38 6.41
CA VAL A 162 -32.43 26.11 6.22
C VAL A 162 -32.90 25.56 4.88
N ASP A 163 -32.21 26.00 3.83
CA ASP A 163 -32.30 25.37 2.53
C ASP A 163 -31.75 23.95 2.72
N ALA A 164 -32.63 22.98 2.56
CA ALA A 164 -32.31 21.57 2.52
C ALA A 164 -31.54 21.32 1.23
N GLY A 165 -30.28 21.78 1.19
CA GLY A 165 -29.27 21.20 0.32
C GLY A 165 -29.19 19.74 0.71
N GLU A 166 -29.76 18.89 -0.15
CA GLU A 166 -29.75 17.45 -0.08
C GLU A 166 -28.50 16.98 0.65
N MET A 167 -28.71 16.46 1.85
CA MET A 167 -27.69 15.73 2.58
C MET A 167 -27.30 14.62 1.63
N MET A 168 -26.19 14.79 0.90
CA MET A 168 -25.58 13.72 0.13
C MET A 168 -25.35 12.63 1.15
N SER A 169 -26.26 11.64 1.13
CA SER A 169 -26.30 10.55 2.08
C SER A 169 -24.88 10.00 2.11
N ASP A 170 -24.25 10.12 3.28
CA ASP A 170 -22.92 9.59 3.49
C ASP A 170 -22.93 8.13 2.99
N PRO A 171 -22.25 7.82 1.87
CA PRO A 171 -22.30 6.47 1.30
C PRO A 171 -21.69 5.43 2.24
N CYS A 172 -20.97 5.91 3.26
CA CYS A 172 -20.33 5.13 4.30
C CYS A 172 -20.96 5.38 5.67
N GLY A 173 -22.17 5.96 5.74
CA GLY A 173 -22.95 6.14 6.97
C GLY A 173 -23.34 4.79 7.59
N PRO A 174 -23.55 4.71 8.91
CA PRO A 174 -23.84 3.44 9.60
C PRO A 174 -25.07 2.75 9.00
N ILE A 175 -24.89 1.52 8.50
CA ILE A 175 -26.01 0.65 8.13
C ILE A 175 -26.41 -0.07 9.42
N GLU A 176 -27.46 0.43 10.08
CA GLU A 176 -27.95 -0.17 11.32
C GLU A 176 -28.19 -1.67 11.16
N GLY A 177 -27.73 -2.47 12.13
CA GLY A 177 -27.94 -3.93 12.15
C GLY A 177 -26.88 -4.78 11.44
N THR A 178 -25.85 -4.20 10.81
CA THR A 178 -24.84 -4.96 10.04
C THR A 178 -23.57 -5.35 10.81
N GLY A 179 -23.38 -4.90 12.05
CA GLY A 179 -22.15 -5.16 12.82
C GLY A 179 -20.89 -4.55 12.19
N ARG A 180 -21.06 -3.57 11.31
CA ARG A 180 -19.99 -3.01 10.48
C ARG A 180 -18.96 -2.22 11.29
N VAL A 181 -17.68 -2.56 11.10
CA VAL A 181 -16.53 -1.76 11.54
C VAL A 181 -15.93 -1.06 10.32
N LEU A 182 -16.02 0.27 10.28
CA LEU A 182 -15.44 1.06 9.18
C LEU A 182 -13.92 1.13 9.34
N CYS A 183 -13.18 0.68 8.33
CA CYS A 183 -11.73 0.73 8.28
C CYS A 183 -11.22 2.05 7.70
N MET A 184 -11.77 2.45 6.55
CA MET A 184 -11.34 3.64 5.81
C MET A 184 -12.51 4.25 5.04
N ARG A 185 -12.44 5.57 4.82
CA ARG A 185 -13.42 6.33 4.04
C ARG A 185 -12.72 7.29 3.09
N SER A 186 -13.21 7.38 1.87
CA SER A 186 -12.86 8.40 0.89
C SER A 186 -14.12 9.07 0.34
N ALA A 187 -13.94 10.07 -0.52
CA ALA A 187 -15.05 10.71 -1.23
C ALA A 187 -15.75 9.76 -2.23
N THR A 188 -15.12 8.63 -2.58
CA THR A 188 -15.55 7.71 -3.65
C THR A 188 -15.73 6.27 -3.18
N GLY A 189 -15.48 5.95 -1.90
CA GLY A 189 -15.66 4.60 -1.37
C GLY A 189 -15.35 4.45 0.12
N CYS A 190 -15.56 3.23 0.61
CA CYS A 190 -15.21 2.82 1.96
C CYS A 190 -14.71 1.37 2.00
N SER A 191 -13.86 1.13 2.98
CA SER A 191 -13.40 -0.20 3.38
C SER A 191 -14.00 -0.50 4.75
N ALA A 192 -14.61 -1.68 4.93
CA ALA A 192 -15.20 -2.07 6.20
C ALA A 192 -15.15 -3.58 6.42
N VAL A 193 -15.10 -3.97 7.69
CA VAL A 193 -15.20 -5.36 8.14
C VAL A 193 -16.63 -5.62 8.57
N PHE A 194 -17.18 -6.74 8.11
CA PHE A 194 -18.54 -7.16 8.43
C PHE A 194 -18.47 -8.46 9.24
N THR A 195 -19.20 -8.50 10.35
CA THR A 195 -19.20 -9.66 11.26
C THR A 195 -20.39 -10.58 11.05
N MET A 196 -21.21 -10.35 10.02
CA MET A 196 -22.35 -11.21 9.70
C MET A 196 -21.95 -12.25 8.66
N GLY A 197 -21.69 -13.49 9.11
CA GLY A 197 -21.44 -14.60 8.20
C GLY A 197 -22.65 -14.91 7.30
N GLY A 198 -22.38 -15.23 6.04
CA GLY A 198 -23.38 -15.73 5.08
C GLY A 198 -24.03 -14.69 4.16
N THR A 199 -23.50 -13.46 4.09
CA THR A 199 -23.91 -12.42 3.13
C THR A 199 -22.70 -12.04 2.29
N SER A 200 -22.80 -12.03 0.95
CA SER A 200 -21.64 -11.75 0.09
C SER A 200 -21.25 -10.28 0.13
N CYS A 201 -19.99 -9.95 -0.16
CA CYS A 201 -19.54 -8.56 -0.23
C CYS A 201 -20.34 -7.72 -1.24
N ASP A 202 -20.81 -8.34 -2.32
CA ASP A 202 -21.74 -7.72 -3.28
C ASP A 202 -23.05 -7.26 -2.63
N GLU A 203 -23.69 -8.12 -1.85
CA GLU A 203 -24.94 -7.79 -1.15
C GLU A 203 -24.72 -6.72 -0.08
N VAL A 204 -23.58 -6.79 0.61
CA VAL A 204 -23.18 -5.82 1.62
C VAL A 204 -22.95 -4.44 1.01
N CYS A 205 -22.23 -4.33 -0.10
CA CYS A 205 -22.00 -3.06 -0.77
C CYS A 205 -23.28 -2.50 -1.39
N ALA A 206 -24.17 -3.36 -1.91
CA ALA A 206 -25.45 -2.95 -2.47
C ALA A 206 -26.36 -2.27 -1.43
N LEU A 207 -26.31 -2.69 -0.15
CA LEU A 207 -27.04 -2.02 0.94
C LEU A 207 -26.55 -0.58 1.19
N ALA A 208 -25.30 -0.29 0.88
CA ALA A 208 -24.72 1.06 0.93
C ALA A 208 -24.97 1.88 -0.35
N GLY A 209 -25.61 1.29 -1.38
CA GLY A 209 -25.71 1.88 -2.71
C GLY A 209 -24.38 1.91 -3.46
N LEU A 210 -23.42 1.07 -3.07
CA LEU A 210 -22.07 1.00 -3.62
C LEU A 210 -21.86 -0.33 -4.37
N THR A 211 -20.82 -0.37 -5.21
CA THR A 211 -20.38 -1.59 -5.89
C THR A 211 -19.18 -2.16 -5.14
N CYS A 212 -19.16 -3.48 -4.98
CA CYS A 212 -18.02 -4.15 -4.39
C CYS A 212 -16.84 -4.17 -5.37
N THR A 213 -15.67 -3.72 -4.92
CA THR A 213 -14.46 -3.59 -5.76
C THR A 213 -13.35 -4.58 -5.39
N ALA A 214 -13.35 -5.09 -4.16
CA ALA A 214 -12.43 -6.14 -3.69
C ALA A 214 -12.93 -6.75 -2.38
N ALA A 215 -12.51 -7.99 -2.09
CA ALA A 215 -12.74 -8.66 -0.83
C ALA A 215 -11.52 -9.49 -0.39
N TYR A 216 -11.26 -9.55 0.91
CA TYR A 216 -10.21 -10.38 1.50
C TYR A 216 -10.84 -11.42 2.44
N ALA A 217 -10.95 -12.68 1.98
CA ALA A 217 -11.39 -13.83 2.77
C ALA A 217 -10.97 -15.16 2.10
N ASP A 218 -10.64 -16.18 2.91
CA ASP A 218 -10.45 -17.58 2.48
C ASP A 218 -11.77 -18.09 1.85
N ALA A 219 -11.76 -18.37 0.55
CA ALA A 219 -12.90 -18.76 -0.30
C ALA A 219 -13.91 -19.77 0.36
N ASP A 220 -15.23 -19.67 0.13
CA ASP A 220 -15.84 -20.38 -1.01
C ASP A 220 -17.28 -19.97 -1.48
N ASP A 221 -17.92 -18.87 -1.03
CA ASP A 221 -19.11 -18.35 -1.75
C ASP A 221 -19.48 -16.85 -1.63
N GLY A 222 -18.72 -16.02 -0.89
CA GLY A 222 -19.00 -14.59 -0.74
C GLY A 222 -18.16 -13.67 -1.64
N SER A 223 -18.39 -13.67 -2.95
CA SER A 223 -17.66 -12.87 -3.95
C SER A 223 -17.41 -11.39 -3.58
N CYS A 224 -16.13 -10.99 -3.64
CA CYS A 224 -15.53 -10.16 -4.69
C CYS A 224 -14.03 -10.49 -4.80
N THR A 225 -13.65 -11.42 -5.66
CA THR A 225 -12.25 -11.87 -5.75
C THR A 225 -11.34 -10.76 -6.31
N PHE A 226 -10.15 -10.48 -5.76
CA PHE A 226 -9.06 -11.43 -5.55
C PHE A 226 -8.50 -11.48 -4.11
N ASP A 227 -8.32 -12.71 -3.64
CA ASP A 227 -7.91 -13.15 -2.30
C ASP A 227 -6.39 -12.97 -2.05
N MET A 228 -6.03 -12.48 -0.86
CA MET A 228 -4.67 -12.39 -0.34
C MET A 228 -4.67 -12.94 1.10
N ALA A 229 -4.57 -14.25 1.26
CA ALA A 229 -4.25 -14.85 2.56
C ALA A 229 -2.83 -14.39 3.00
N THR A 230 -2.59 -13.48 3.95
CA THR A 230 -3.35 -12.57 4.84
C THR A 230 -2.28 -11.53 5.31
N THR A 231 -2.59 -10.36 5.88
CA THR A 231 -3.30 -10.19 7.15
C THR A 231 -4.03 -8.85 7.21
N VAL A 232 -5.31 -8.95 7.57
CA VAL A 232 -6.24 -7.85 7.88
C VAL A 232 -6.05 -7.45 9.34
N ALA A 233 -6.11 -6.16 9.64
CA ALA A 233 -6.44 -5.69 10.99
C ALA A 233 -7.19 -4.34 10.97
N CYS A 234 -8.52 -4.42 11.07
CA CYS A 234 -9.35 -3.42 11.76
C CYS A 234 -9.88 -4.11 13.00
N ASN A 235 -9.04 -4.22 14.03
CA ASN A 235 -9.13 -5.19 15.14
C ASN A 235 -10.56 -5.57 15.55
N ASN A 236 -10.99 -6.74 15.07
CA ASN A 236 -11.88 -7.62 15.79
C ASN A 236 -10.99 -8.74 16.34
N ASP A 237 -10.53 -8.57 17.57
CA ASP A 237 -9.67 -9.54 18.26
C ASP A 237 -10.41 -10.86 18.60
N ASP A 238 -11.70 -10.94 18.26
CA ASP A 238 -12.53 -12.13 18.41
C ASP A 238 -12.68 -12.86 17.07
N ALA A 239 -11.79 -13.83 16.89
CA ALA A 239 -11.75 -14.78 15.78
C ALA A 239 -13.13 -15.39 15.44
N GLY A 240 -13.61 -15.09 14.23
CA GLY A 240 -14.73 -15.81 13.62
C GLY A 240 -15.18 -15.18 12.30
N MET A 241 -14.53 -15.55 11.19
CA MET A 241 -15.03 -15.40 9.81
C MET A 241 -15.66 -14.02 9.49
N SER A 242 -14.89 -12.95 9.58
CA SER A 242 -15.35 -11.63 9.13
C SER A 242 -14.80 -11.34 7.73
N ASP A 243 -15.69 -11.32 6.74
CA ASP A 243 -15.36 -10.94 5.37
C ASP A 243 -15.00 -9.44 5.32
N HIS A 244 -13.81 -9.13 4.82
CA HIS A 244 -13.38 -7.75 4.62
C HIS A 244 -13.77 -7.33 3.20
N CYS A 245 -14.79 -6.47 3.10
CA CYS A 245 -15.29 -5.97 1.82
C CYS A 245 -14.81 -4.53 1.56
N ILE A 246 -14.44 -4.25 0.31
CA ILE A 246 -14.15 -2.90 -0.18
C ILE A 246 -15.27 -2.51 -1.14
N CYS A 247 -15.97 -1.43 -0.81
CA CYS A 247 -17.10 -0.90 -1.58
C CYS A 247 -16.74 0.48 -2.15
N GLY A 248 -17.03 0.72 -3.44
CA GLY A 248 -16.81 1.99 -4.11
C GLY A 248 -17.91 2.33 -5.12
N SER A 249 -18.00 3.59 -5.51
CA SER A 249 -18.78 3.99 -6.69
C SER A 249 -17.94 3.74 -7.94
N LEU A 250 -18.47 3.00 -8.92
CA LEU A 250 -17.86 2.88 -10.26
C LEU A 250 -17.76 4.24 -10.97
#